data_AF-A0A251X7U2-F1
#
_entry.id   AF-A0A251X7U2-F1
#
_cell.length_a   1.000
_cell.length_b   1.000
_cell.length_c   1.000
_cell.angle_alpha   90.00
_cell.angle_beta   90.00
_cell.angle_gamma   90.00
#
_symmetry.space_group_name_H-M   'P 1'
#
loop_
_entity.id
_entity.type
_entity.pdbx_description
1 polymer ?
#
loop_
_entity_poly.entity_id
_entity_poly.type
_entity_poly.pdbx_seq_one_letter_code
_entity_poly.pdbx_strand_id
1 'polypeptide(L)'
;MSFQDLQNQLQEIFRQNNFTQNARNRNLHVSRVEIDTCRDGTTISISFPGYKAVQGNGTTYDYRVDINKNNTTVALSHTNIITDIFNKITYGGMSATNLRDVLINLAIDGNINLQNIEVFLQYNPIVPSEQLITRVKKAHGEKTYNSDGNSFDLTLEELLKSIKWIVLQEDINYPISQNKQGRKMPFSRYLESIFITQDNSHNLEEVISRTLEHSIPKDWVEMDYSFKKSIK
;
A
#
# COMPACT_ATOMS: atom_id res chain seq x y z
N MET A 1 1.52 8.80 14.35
CA MET A 1 1.59 9.97 13.43
C MET A 1 0.44 9.86 12.48
N SER A 2 -0.35 10.91 12.35
CA SER A 2 -1.46 10.93 11.41
C SER A 2 -0.98 11.06 9.96
N PHE A 3 -1.86 10.87 8.98
CA PHE A 3 -1.53 11.14 7.57
C PHE A 3 -1.14 12.61 7.34
N GLN A 4 -1.76 13.56 8.05
CA GLN A 4 -1.42 14.98 7.94
C GLN A 4 -0.01 15.26 8.45
N ASP A 5 0.38 14.67 9.58
CA ASP A 5 1.73 14.82 10.13
C ASP A 5 2.79 14.26 9.17
N LEU A 6 2.51 13.08 8.59
CA LEU A 6 3.41 12.49 7.60
C LEU A 6 3.55 13.34 6.35
N GLN A 7 2.46 13.94 5.87
CA GLN A 7 2.51 14.81 4.70
C GLN A 7 3.40 16.05 4.96
N ASN A 8 3.30 16.64 6.15
CA ASN A 8 4.15 17.77 6.54
C ASN A 8 5.62 17.36 6.60
N GLN A 9 5.92 16.19 7.18
CA GLN A 9 7.28 15.63 7.20
C GLN A 9 7.83 15.39 5.79
N LEU A 10 7.02 14.84 4.88
CA LEU A 10 7.42 14.61 3.48
C LEU A 10 7.73 15.90 2.74
N GLN A 11 6.93 16.96 2.93
CA GLN A 11 7.18 18.25 2.29
C GLN A 11 8.56 18.81 2.66
N GLU A 12 8.95 18.67 3.93
CA GLU A 12 10.26 19.10 4.39
C GLU A 12 11.38 18.25 3.76
N ILE A 13 11.22 16.92 3.72
CA ILE A 13 12.15 16.02 3.03
C ILE A 13 12.32 16.42 1.56
N PHE A 14 11.22 16.65 0.84
CA PHE A 14 11.26 17.04 -0.57
C PHE A 14 11.94 18.39 -0.80
N ARG A 15 11.71 19.36 0.08
CA ARG A 15 12.36 20.67 0.05
C ARG A 15 13.87 20.55 0.23
N GLN A 16 14.32 19.73 1.17
CA GLN A 16 15.74 19.50 1.45
C GLN A 16 16.47 18.73 0.34
N ASN A 17 15.74 17.99 -0.49
CA ASN A 17 16.30 17.09 -1.50
C ASN A 17 16.04 17.55 -2.95
N ASN A 18 15.88 18.85 -3.17
CA ASN A 18 15.74 19.45 -4.51
C ASN A 18 14.62 18.83 -5.38
N PHE A 19 13.53 18.36 -4.76
CA PHE A 19 12.46 17.63 -5.45
C PHE A 19 11.99 18.37 -6.71
N THR A 20 11.62 19.65 -6.59
CA THR A 20 11.06 20.43 -7.69
C THR A 20 12.02 20.56 -8.88
N GLN A 21 13.32 20.70 -8.60
CA GLN A 21 14.33 20.77 -9.65
C GLN A 21 14.49 19.43 -10.36
N ASN A 22 14.57 18.34 -9.58
CA ASN A 22 14.65 16.98 -10.13
C ASN A 22 13.40 16.64 -10.94
N ALA A 23 12.21 17.05 -10.48
CA ALA A 23 10.94 16.80 -11.16
C ALA A 23 10.92 17.51 -12.50
N ARG A 24 11.21 18.82 -12.54
CA ARG A 24 11.28 19.62 -13.78
C ARG A 24 12.28 19.05 -14.78
N ASN A 25 13.41 18.55 -14.30
CA ASN A 25 14.44 17.92 -15.13
C ASN A 25 14.11 16.48 -15.55
N ARG A 26 12.99 15.91 -15.09
CA ARG A 26 12.61 14.50 -15.28
C ARG A 26 13.65 13.51 -14.75
N ASN A 27 14.40 13.91 -13.72
CA ASN A 27 15.31 13.04 -12.99
C ASN A 27 14.48 12.18 -12.01
N LEU A 28 13.90 11.10 -12.50
CA LEU A 28 13.00 10.25 -11.70
C LEU A 28 13.79 9.36 -10.73
N HIS A 29 13.26 9.20 -9.51
CA HIS A 29 13.81 8.31 -8.47
C HIS A 29 15.30 8.51 -8.14
N VAL A 30 15.84 9.72 -8.36
CA VAL A 30 17.25 10.03 -8.12
C VAL A 30 17.55 10.36 -6.65
N SER A 31 16.52 10.70 -5.88
CA SER A 31 16.63 10.95 -4.45
C SER A 31 16.00 9.80 -3.70
N ARG A 32 16.73 9.26 -2.72
CA ARG A 32 16.28 8.17 -1.88
C ARG A 32 16.50 8.51 -0.42
N VAL A 33 15.44 8.41 0.39
CA VAL A 33 15.48 8.74 1.81
C VAL A 33 14.81 7.62 2.60
N GLU A 34 15.47 7.12 3.63
CA GLU A 34 14.86 6.23 4.63
C GLU A 34 13.92 7.03 5.52
N ILE A 35 12.68 6.57 5.65
CA ILE A 35 11.59 7.28 6.33
C ILE A 35 11.04 6.51 7.54
N ASP A 36 11.35 5.23 7.66
CA ASP A 36 10.93 4.40 8.79
C ASP A 36 11.85 3.17 8.93
N THR A 37 11.97 2.66 10.15
CA THR A 37 12.74 1.46 10.50
C THR A 37 11.88 0.58 11.40
N CYS A 38 11.72 -0.70 11.04
CA CYS A 38 10.98 -1.70 11.81
C CYS A 38 11.86 -2.30 12.92
N ARG A 39 11.24 -2.93 13.93
CA ARG A 39 11.98 -3.51 15.07
C ARG A 39 12.95 -4.62 14.67
N ASP A 40 12.71 -5.31 13.56
CA ASP A 40 13.58 -6.35 13.00
C ASP A 40 14.72 -5.78 12.14
N GLY A 41 14.83 -4.46 12.02
CA GLY A 41 15.84 -3.77 11.24
C GLY A 41 15.47 -3.54 9.76
N THR A 42 14.31 -4.04 9.30
CA THR A 42 13.82 -3.71 7.96
C THR A 42 13.53 -2.23 7.84
N THR A 43 13.96 -1.61 6.74
CA THR A 43 13.76 -0.17 6.54
C THR A 43 12.80 0.10 5.40
N ILE A 44 12.03 1.19 5.53
CA ILE A 44 11.16 1.71 4.48
C ILE A 44 11.78 2.99 3.99
N SER A 45 11.89 3.11 2.67
CA SER A 45 12.46 4.28 2.02
C SER A 45 11.51 4.80 0.94
N ILE A 46 11.63 6.08 0.65
CA ILE A 46 10.98 6.71 -0.51
C ILE A 46 12.01 7.05 -1.57
N SER A 47 11.64 6.81 -2.82
CA SER A 47 12.43 7.20 -4.00
C SER A 47 11.63 8.20 -4.83
N PHE A 48 12.18 9.39 -5.03
CA PHE A 48 11.48 10.52 -5.65
C PHE A 48 12.40 11.34 -6.56
N PRO A 49 11.87 12.20 -7.43
CA PRO A 49 10.46 12.34 -7.86
C PRO A 49 9.90 11.08 -8.55
N GLY A 50 8.61 10.80 -8.37
CA GLY A 50 7.88 9.74 -9.04
C GLY A 50 7.38 10.13 -10.44
N TYR A 51 6.83 9.16 -11.17
CA TYR A 51 6.38 9.34 -12.56
C TYR A 51 5.28 10.40 -12.73
N LYS A 52 4.50 10.70 -11.69
CA LYS A 52 3.43 11.72 -11.75
C LYS A 52 3.91 13.11 -11.32
N ALA A 53 5.21 13.29 -11.04
CA ALA A 53 5.71 14.51 -10.43
C ALA A 53 5.61 15.77 -11.31
N VAL A 54 5.52 15.60 -12.63
CA VAL A 54 5.27 16.70 -13.58
C VAL A 54 4.03 16.38 -14.40
N GLN A 55 2.87 16.82 -13.92
CA GLN A 55 1.62 16.82 -14.70
C GLN A 55 1.12 18.27 -14.88
N GLY A 56 1.06 18.71 -16.14
CA GLY A 56 0.55 20.04 -16.50
C GLY A 56 1.43 21.19 -15.98
N ASN A 57 0.80 22.25 -15.47
CA ASN A 57 1.46 23.48 -15.02
C ASN A 57 1.99 23.42 -13.57
N GLY A 58 1.89 22.26 -12.90
CA GLY A 58 2.23 22.09 -11.49
C GLY A 58 3.22 20.96 -11.21
N THR A 59 3.78 20.97 -10.00
CA THR A 59 4.60 19.88 -9.47
C THR A 59 3.77 19.08 -8.48
N THR A 60 3.57 17.79 -8.75
CA THR A 60 2.99 16.84 -7.81
C THR A 60 4.13 16.21 -7.02
N TYR A 61 4.00 16.10 -5.70
CA TYR A 61 5.05 15.51 -4.85
C TYR A 61 4.99 13.98 -4.83
N ASP A 62 4.96 13.36 -6.02
CA ASP A 62 4.87 11.92 -6.21
C ASP A 62 6.20 11.22 -5.83
N TYR A 63 6.12 10.02 -5.29
CA TYR A 63 7.26 9.21 -4.85
C TYR A 63 6.93 7.73 -4.97
N ARG A 64 7.93 6.85 -4.86
CA ARG A 64 7.76 5.40 -4.78
C ARG A 64 8.17 4.91 -3.41
N VAL A 65 7.46 3.94 -2.85
CA VAL A 65 7.81 3.29 -1.58
C VAL A 65 8.60 2.02 -1.85
N ASP A 66 9.77 1.92 -1.23
CA ASP A 66 10.67 0.78 -1.31
C ASP A 66 10.87 0.19 0.10
N ILE A 67 10.85 -1.14 0.22
CA ILE A 67 11.21 -1.88 1.44
C ILE A 67 12.63 -2.45 1.29
N ASN A 68 13.43 -2.37 2.35
CA ASN A 68 14.76 -2.97 2.45
C ASN A 68 14.74 -4.07 3.49
N LYS A 69 14.62 -5.32 3.05
CA LYS A 69 14.56 -6.50 3.92
C LYS A 69 15.54 -7.55 3.41
N ASN A 70 16.30 -8.17 4.31
CA ASN A 70 17.23 -9.26 3.98
C ASN A 70 18.23 -8.91 2.85
N ASN A 71 18.78 -7.68 2.85
CA ASN A 71 19.65 -7.14 1.79
C ASN A 71 19.00 -6.98 0.41
N THR A 72 17.68 -7.13 0.31
CA THR A 72 16.91 -6.89 -0.91
C THR A 72 16.16 -5.58 -0.78
N THR A 73 16.35 -4.67 -1.75
CA THR A 73 15.50 -3.50 -1.94
C THR A 73 14.40 -3.85 -2.94
N VAL A 74 13.14 -3.66 -2.55
CA VAL A 74 12.00 -3.90 -3.44
C VAL A 74 11.01 -2.75 -3.41
N ALA A 75 10.59 -2.29 -4.59
CA ALA A 75 9.44 -1.41 -4.72
C ALA A 75 8.14 -2.20 -4.51
N LEU A 76 7.40 -1.88 -3.44
CA LEU A 76 6.13 -2.53 -3.14
C LEU A 76 4.98 -1.87 -3.90
N SER A 77 4.15 -2.70 -4.54
CA SER A 77 2.91 -2.29 -5.22
C SER A 77 1.67 -2.66 -4.42
N HIS A 78 0.50 -2.11 -4.78
CA HIS A 78 -0.78 -2.55 -4.21
C HIS A 78 -1.01 -4.05 -4.37
N THR A 79 -0.61 -4.63 -5.52
CA THR A 79 -0.66 -6.08 -5.77
C THR A 79 0.17 -6.86 -4.77
N ASN A 80 1.36 -6.36 -4.38
CA ASN A 80 2.18 -7.03 -3.37
C ASN A 80 1.49 -7.06 -2.01
N ILE A 81 0.89 -5.94 -1.59
CA ILE A 81 0.14 -5.82 -0.34
C ILE A 81 -1.09 -6.74 -0.34
N ILE A 82 -1.85 -6.77 -1.43
CA ILE A 82 -3.03 -7.65 -1.57
C ILE A 82 -2.64 -9.12 -1.48
N THR A 83 -1.54 -9.50 -2.16
CA THR A 83 -1.03 -10.88 -2.13
C THR A 83 -0.62 -11.28 -0.73
N ASP A 84 0.06 -10.39 0.00
CA ASP A 84 0.51 -10.62 1.37
C ASP A 84 -0.68 -10.75 2.35
N ILE A 85 -1.67 -9.83 2.29
CA ILE A 85 -2.91 -9.90 3.08
C ILE A 85 -3.66 -11.22 2.83
N PHE A 86 -3.90 -11.55 1.55
CA PHE A 86 -4.60 -12.77 1.18
C PHE A 86 -3.87 -14.00 1.72
N ASN A 87 -2.54 -14.06 1.54
CA ASN A 87 -1.73 -15.18 1.97
C ASN A 87 -1.76 -15.38 3.49
N LYS A 88 -1.66 -14.28 4.26
CA LYS A 88 -1.71 -14.31 5.73
C LYS A 88 -3.04 -14.82 6.27
N ILE A 89 -4.16 -14.47 5.63
CA ILE A 89 -5.47 -14.97 6.04
C ILE A 89 -5.62 -16.44 5.62
N THR A 90 -5.49 -16.72 4.32
CA THR A 90 -5.83 -18.04 3.76
C THR A 90 -4.89 -19.14 4.22
N TYR A 91 -3.58 -18.86 4.32
CA TYR A 91 -2.57 -19.87 4.62
C TYR A 91 -1.88 -19.64 5.96
N GLY A 92 -1.81 -18.39 6.43
CA GLY A 92 -1.23 -18.04 7.73
C GLY A 92 -2.21 -18.16 8.90
N GLY A 93 -3.52 -18.30 8.63
CA GLY A 93 -4.56 -18.38 9.67
C GLY A 93 -4.85 -17.06 10.39
N MET A 94 -4.48 -15.92 9.79
CA MET A 94 -4.79 -14.60 10.34
C MET A 94 -6.30 -14.35 10.35
N SER A 95 -6.81 -13.75 11.44
CA SER A 95 -8.22 -13.35 11.52
C SER A 95 -8.55 -12.25 10.51
N ALA A 96 -9.36 -12.59 9.50
CA ALA A 96 -9.87 -11.66 8.49
C ALA A 96 -10.63 -10.49 9.13
N THR A 97 -11.49 -10.76 10.12
CA THR A 97 -12.26 -9.73 10.83
C THR A 97 -11.35 -8.77 11.58
N ASN A 98 -10.36 -9.28 12.33
CA ASN A 98 -9.45 -8.42 13.10
C ASN A 98 -8.57 -7.58 12.17
N LEU A 99 -8.09 -8.14 11.06
CA LEU A 99 -7.31 -7.39 10.08
C LEU A 99 -8.16 -6.29 9.43
N ARG A 100 -9.42 -6.59 9.08
CA ARG A 100 -10.36 -5.61 8.53
C ARG A 100 -10.50 -4.40 9.45
N ASP A 101 -10.72 -4.62 10.74
CA ASP A 101 -10.87 -3.55 11.72
C ASP A 101 -9.57 -2.72 11.86
N VAL A 102 -8.42 -3.38 11.86
CA VAL A 102 -7.11 -2.71 11.85
C VAL A 102 -6.93 -1.82 10.62
N LEU A 103 -7.25 -2.33 9.42
CA LEU A 103 -7.12 -1.56 8.19
C LEU A 103 -8.12 -0.40 8.10
N ILE A 104 -9.35 -0.58 8.59
CA ILE A 104 -10.35 0.51 8.67
C ILE A 104 -9.86 1.61 9.60
N ASN A 105 -9.35 1.26 10.79
CA ASN A 105 -8.81 2.24 11.73
C ASN A 105 -7.61 2.98 11.11
N LEU A 106 -6.67 2.23 10.52
CA LEU A 106 -5.52 2.81 9.83
C LEU A 106 -5.95 3.78 8.71
N ALA A 107 -7.01 3.46 7.96
CA ALA A 107 -7.50 4.31 6.87
C ALA A 107 -8.03 5.67 7.35
N ILE A 108 -8.59 5.73 8.55
CA ILE A 108 -9.21 6.93 9.10
C ILE A 108 -8.13 7.92 9.57
N ASP A 109 -7.18 7.48 10.40
CA ASP A 109 -6.26 8.38 11.10
C ASP A 109 -4.78 8.17 10.74
N GLY A 110 -4.40 7.03 10.18
CA GLY A 110 -3.01 6.67 9.90
C GLY A 110 -2.22 6.19 11.14
N ASN A 111 -2.83 6.10 12.32
CA ASN A 111 -2.13 5.67 13.52
C ASN A 111 -2.06 4.15 13.61
N ILE A 112 -0.89 3.65 14.04
CA ILE A 112 -0.64 2.24 14.26
C ILE A 112 -0.27 2.07 15.72
N ASN A 113 -1.12 1.40 16.50
CA ASN A 113 -0.74 0.90 17.83
C ASN A 113 -0.33 -0.57 17.70
N LEU A 114 0.92 -0.76 17.30
CA LEU A 114 1.44 -2.08 16.96
C LEU A 114 1.40 -3.06 18.13
N GLN A 115 1.74 -2.61 19.35
CA GLN A 115 1.73 -3.46 20.55
C GLN A 115 0.34 -4.05 20.80
N ASN A 116 -0.72 -3.24 20.65
CA ASN A 116 -2.08 -3.75 20.81
C ASN A 116 -2.46 -4.68 19.67
N ILE A 117 -2.12 -4.33 18.41
CA ILE A 117 -2.47 -5.12 17.22
C ILE A 117 -1.87 -6.53 17.28
N GLU A 118 -0.60 -6.65 17.66
CA GLU A 118 0.11 -7.94 17.70
C GLU A 118 -0.48 -8.95 18.68
N VAL A 119 -1.14 -8.47 19.74
CA VAL A 119 -1.76 -9.36 20.74
C VAL A 119 -2.92 -10.16 20.14
N PHE A 120 -3.74 -9.54 19.29
CA PHE A 120 -4.98 -10.14 18.78
C PHE A 120 -4.94 -10.49 17.29
N LEU A 121 -3.90 -10.07 16.57
CA LEU A 121 -3.72 -10.36 15.14
C LEU A 121 -2.61 -11.39 14.90
N GLN A 122 -2.64 -12.46 15.68
CA GLN A 122 -1.69 -13.57 15.54
C GLN A 122 -1.95 -14.36 14.26
N TYR A 123 -0.87 -14.88 13.70
CA TYR A 123 -0.88 -15.74 12.51
C TYR A 123 0.46 -16.50 12.45
N ASN A 124 0.51 -17.54 11.63
CA ASN A 124 1.74 -18.24 11.32
C ASN A 124 2.42 -17.54 10.12
N PRO A 125 3.62 -16.95 10.27
CA PRO A 125 4.34 -16.34 9.16
C PRO A 125 4.55 -17.33 8.02
N ILE A 126 4.21 -16.92 6.81
CA ILE A 126 4.25 -17.81 5.65
C ILE A 126 4.54 -17.01 4.37
N VAL A 127 5.53 -17.47 3.63
CA VAL A 127 5.87 -16.89 2.32
C VAL A 127 4.83 -17.37 1.29
N PRO A 128 4.30 -16.49 0.42
CA PRO A 128 3.46 -16.88 -0.70
C PRO A 128 4.07 -18.02 -1.53
N SER A 129 3.27 -19.05 -1.81
CA SER A 129 3.73 -20.19 -2.63
C SER A 129 3.92 -19.80 -4.10
N GLU A 130 4.76 -20.54 -4.83
CA GLU A 130 4.94 -20.32 -6.28
C GLU A 130 3.62 -20.41 -7.06
N GLN A 131 2.68 -21.25 -6.61
CA GLN A 131 1.35 -21.36 -7.20
C GLN A 131 0.55 -20.07 -7.01
N LEU A 132 0.58 -19.48 -5.82
CA LEU A 132 -0.06 -18.19 -5.55
C LEU A 132 0.59 -17.07 -6.37
N ILE A 133 1.92 -17.01 -6.40
CA ILE A 133 2.67 -16.03 -7.20
C ILE A 133 2.32 -16.16 -8.70
N THR A 134 2.22 -17.38 -9.22
CA THR A 134 1.82 -17.63 -10.61
C THR A 134 0.40 -17.17 -10.89
N ARG A 135 -0.53 -17.43 -9.96
CA ARG A 135 -1.92 -16.98 -10.04
C ARG A 135 -2.01 -15.45 -10.08
N VAL A 136 -1.32 -14.77 -9.18
CA VAL A 136 -1.27 -13.29 -9.12
C VAL A 136 -0.64 -12.72 -10.38
N LYS A 137 0.50 -13.26 -10.83
CA LYS A 137 1.17 -12.83 -12.07
C LYS A 137 0.25 -12.96 -13.28
N LYS A 138 -0.50 -14.05 -13.39
CA LYS A 138 -1.49 -14.24 -14.46
C LYS A 138 -2.59 -13.20 -14.41
N ALA A 139 -3.12 -12.88 -13.23
CA ALA A 139 -4.15 -11.85 -13.05
C ALA A 139 -3.62 -10.43 -13.30
N HIS A 140 -2.32 -10.21 -13.07
CA HIS A 140 -1.66 -8.94 -13.31
C HIS A 140 -1.46 -8.62 -14.82
N GLY A 141 -1.65 -9.62 -15.68
CA GLY A 141 -1.63 -9.49 -17.13
C GLY A 141 -0.28 -9.03 -17.68
N GLU A 142 -0.31 -8.13 -18.66
CA GLU A 142 0.88 -7.63 -19.38
C GLU A 142 1.71 -6.64 -18.56
N LYS A 143 1.17 -6.10 -17.45
CA LYS A 143 1.94 -5.20 -16.57
C LYS A 143 2.95 -6.02 -15.77
N THR A 144 4.15 -5.50 -15.56
CA THR A 144 5.16 -6.17 -14.74
C THR A 144 4.72 -6.22 -13.28
N TYR A 145 4.52 -7.43 -12.75
CA TYR A 145 4.36 -7.68 -11.32
C TYR A 145 5.73 -7.92 -10.70
N ASN A 146 6.09 -7.12 -9.69
CA ASN A 146 7.34 -7.26 -8.96
C ASN A 146 7.21 -8.36 -7.90
N SER A 147 7.39 -9.63 -8.31
CA SER A 147 7.24 -10.80 -7.44
C SER A 147 8.23 -10.84 -6.28
N ASP A 148 9.36 -10.14 -6.37
CA ASP A 148 10.36 -10.07 -5.29
C ASP A 148 9.75 -9.48 -4.01
N GLY A 149 8.71 -8.64 -4.14
CA GLY A 149 7.99 -8.04 -3.01
C GLY A 149 7.12 -9.03 -2.24
N ASN A 150 7.01 -10.27 -2.73
CA ASN A 150 6.34 -11.38 -2.08
C ASN A 150 7.27 -12.61 -1.96
N SER A 151 8.60 -12.39 -2.04
CA SER A 151 9.61 -13.44 -1.76
C SER A 151 9.83 -13.69 -0.26
N PHE A 152 9.17 -12.90 0.59
CA PHE A 152 9.18 -12.99 2.04
C PHE A 152 7.78 -12.70 2.59
N ASP A 153 7.56 -13.12 3.83
CA ASP A 153 6.42 -12.72 4.63
C ASP A 153 6.70 -11.32 5.23
N LEU A 154 5.81 -10.35 5.02
CA LEU A 154 5.90 -9.05 5.69
C LEU A 154 5.40 -9.19 7.13
N THR A 155 6.21 -8.84 8.12
CA THR A 155 5.71 -8.74 9.50
C THR A 155 4.55 -7.74 9.57
N LEU A 156 3.73 -7.80 10.63
CA LEU A 156 2.63 -6.83 10.81
C LEU A 156 3.13 -5.38 10.81
N GLU A 157 4.30 -5.14 11.39
CA GLU A 157 4.93 -3.82 11.40
C GLU A 157 5.25 -3.35 9.98
N GLU A 158 5.92 -4.21 9.20
CA GLU A 158 6.32 -3.91 7.83
C GLU A 158 5.10 -3.68 6.94
N LEU A 159 4.12 -4.58 6.99
CA LEU A 159 2.88 -4.49 6.20
C LEU A 159 2.15 -3.17 6.48
N LEU A 160 1.89 -2.85 7.77
CA LEU A 160 1.10 -1.67 8.13
C LEU A 160 1.85 -0.37 7.83
N LYS A 161 3.16 -0.31 8.08
CA LYS A 161 3.96 0.87 7.73
C LYS A 161 4.07 1.03 6.21
N SER A 162 4.30 -0.04 5.45
CA SER A 162 4.32 0.01 3.98
C SER A 162 2.98 0.47 3.41
N ILE A 163 1.86 -0.08 3.90
CA ILE A 163 0.51 0.39 3.54
C ILE A 163 0.40 1.89 3.78
N LYS A 164 0.79 2.36 4.96
CA LYS A 164 0.66 3.77 5.34
C LYS A 164 1.37 4.71 4.37
N TRP A 165 2.60 4.39 3.97
CA TRP A 165 3.35 5.22 3.03
C TRP A 165 2.82 5.09 1.60
N ILE A 166 2.42 3.89 1.16
CA ILE A 166 1.85 3.68 -0.18
C ILE A 166 0.53 4.45 -0.35
N VAL A 167 -0.37 4.40 0.64
CA VAL A 167 -1.66 5.10 0.52
C VAL A 167 -1.53 6.62 0.65
N LEU A 168 -0.51 7.10 1.37
CA LEU A 168 -0.20 8.54 1.43
C LEU A 168 0.28 9.06 0.07
N GLN A 169 1.03 8.27 -0.70
CA GLN A 169 1.36 8.60 -2.09
C GLN A 169 0.09 8.82 -2.93
N GLU A 170 -0.92 7.95 -2.77
CA GLU A 170 -2.20 8.08 -3.46
C GLU A 170 -2.99 9.32 -3.03
N ASP A 171 -2.95 9.70 -1.75
CA ASP A 171 -3.53 10.98 -1.28
C ASP A 171 -2.83 12.20 -1.89
N ILE A 172 -1.51 12.18 -2.08
CA ILE A 172 -0.80 13.29 -2.71
C ILE A 172 -1.14 13.38 -4.20
N ASN A 173 -1.20 12.25 -4.89
CA ASN A 173 -1.50 12.18 -6.31
C ASN A 173 -2.96 12.48 -6.64
N TYR A 174 -3.88 12.03 -5.78
CA TYR A 174 -5.32 12.13 -5.95
C TYR A 174 -6.00 12.63 -4.68
N PRO A 175 -5.74 13.89 -4.28
CA PRO A 175 -6.17 14.41 -2.98
C PRO A 175 -7.68 14.40 -2.78
N ILE A 176 -8.10 13.84 -1.65
CA ILE A 176 -9.51 13.77 -1.22
C ILE A 176 -10.11 15.17 -1.07
N SER A 177 -9.30 16.15 -0.63
CA SER A 177 -9.69 17.57 -0.55
C SER A 177 -10.06 18.19 -1.91
N GLN A 178 -9.70 17.56 -3.02
CA GLN A 178 -10.08 17.93 -4.38
C GLN A 178 -11.17 17.01 -4.96
N ASN A 179 -11.97 16.36 -4.10
CA ASN A 179 -13.02 15.40 -4.48
C ASN A 179 -12.51 14.18 -5.27
N LYS A 180 -11.25 13.81 -5.11
CA LYS A 180 -10.67 12.55 -5.65
C LYS A 180 -10.71 11.44 -4.60
N GLN A 181 -10.28 10.23 -4.97
CA GLN A 181 -10.38 9.06 -4.09
C GLN A 181 -9.23 8.95 -3.08
N GLY A 182 -8.03 9.41 -3.40
CA GLY A 182 -6.84 9.28 -2.55
C GLY A 182 -6.71 7.88 -1.95
N ARG A 183 -6.43 7.81 -0.65
CA ARG A 183 -6.31 6.55 0.11
C ARG A 183 -7.58 5.71 0.17
N LYS A 184 -8.77 6.25 -0.13
CA LYS A 184 -10.03 5.46 -0.17
C LYS A 184 -9.93 4.32 -1.19
N MET A 185 -9.27 4.56 -2.32
CA MET A 185 -9.15 3.58 -3.40
C MET A 185 -8.27 2.38 -3.01
N PRO A 186 -7.00 2.54 -2.56
CA PRO A 186 -6.18 1.40 -2.17
C PRO A 186 -6.73 0.63 -0.97
N PHE A 187 -7.26 1.32 0.06
CA PHE A 187 -7.91 0.61 1.18
C PHE A 187 -9.12 -0.21 0.74
N SER A 188 -9.87 0.25 -0.27
CA SER A 188 -10.94 -0.58 -0.85
C SER A 188 -10.40 -1.87 -1.44
N ARG A 189 -9.28 -1.84 -2.17
CA ARG A 189 -8.65 -3.05 -2.74
C ARG A 189 -8.16 -3.99 -1.63
N TYR A 190 -7.54 -3.43 -0.58
CA TYR A 190 -7.05 -4.21 0.55
C TYR A 190 -8.20 -4.89 1.30
N LEU A 191 -9.28 -4.17 1.57
CA LEU A 191 -10.45 -4.74 2.23
C LEU A 191 -11.20 -5.74 1.35
N GLU A 192 -11.23 -5.54 0.03
CA GLU A 192 -11.75 -6.55 -0.90
C GLU A 192 -10.94 -7.84 -0.86
N SER A 193 -9.61 -7.76 -0.74
CA SER A 193 -8.76 -8.96 -0.59
C SER A 193 -9.04 -9.75 0.69
N ILE A 194 -9.53 -9.07 1.74
CA ILE A 194 -10.03 -9.73 2.96
C ILE A 194 -11.41 -10.33 2.70
N PHE A 195 -12.32 -9.55 2.08
CA PHE A 195 -13.68 -9.98 1.81
C PHE A 195 -13.75 -11.30 1.04
N ILE A 196 -12.96 -11.46 -0.02
CA ILE A 196 -12.92 -12.69 -0.83
C ILE A 196 -12.42 -13.94 -0.10
N THR A 197 -11.87 -13.79 1.12
CA THR A 197 -11.48 -14.94 1.96
C THR A 197 -12.65 -15.47 2.81
N GLN A 198 -13.70 -14.66 2.96
CA GLN A 198 -14.89 -14.96 3.75
C GLN A 198 -16.12 -15.15 2.87
N ASP A 199 -16.10 -14.62 1.64
CA ASP A 199 -17.19 -14.65 0.67
C ASP A 199 -16.66 -15.05 -0.71
N ASN A 200 -17.43 -15.88 -1.43
CA ASN A 200 -17.03 -16.47 -2.72
C ASN A 200 -17.68 -15.80 -3.94
N SER A 201 -18.37 -14.66 -3.78
CA SER A 201 -18.97 -13.90 -4.89
C SER A 201 -17.93 -13.29 -5.84
N HIS A 202 -16.73 -13.06 -5.33
CA HIS A 202 -15.59 -12.52 -6.07
C HIS A 202 -14.31 -13.33 -5.77
N ASN A 203 -13.25 -13.10 -6.53
CA ASN A 203 -11.98 -13.81 -6.38
C ASN A 203 -10.76 -12.88 -6.35
N LEU A 204 -9.59 -13.45 -6.06
CA LEU A 204 -8.33 -12.72 -5.98
C LEU A 204 -7.96 -12.05 -7.30
N GLU A 205 -8.21 -12.72 -8.42
CA GLU A 205 -7.90 -12.20 -9.75
C GLU A 205 -8.70 -10.92 -10.06
N GLU A 206 -9.97 -10.86 -9.65
CA GLU A 206 -10.78 -9.65 -9.73
C GLU A 206 -10.19 -8.52 -8.89
N VAL A 207 -9.78 -8.78 -7.65
CA VAL A 207 -9.12 -7.76 -6.81
C VAL A 207 -7.83 -7.25 -7.45
N ILE A 208 -6.99 -8.15 -7.98
CA ILE A 208 -5.74 -7.79 -8.67
C ILE A 208 -6.04 -6.92 -9.89
N SER A 209 -6.93 -7.36 -10.78
CA SER A 209 -7.27 -6.60 -12.00
C SER A 209 -7.80 -5.20 -11.69
N ARG A 210 -8.62 -5.05 -10.63
CA ARG A 210 -9.14 -3.77 -10.15
C ARG A 210 -8.05 -2.82 -9.65
N THR A 211 -6.85 -3.30 -9.29
CA THR A 211 -5.71 -2.43 -8.97
C THR A 211 -5.02 -1.83 -10.20
N LEU A 212 -5.29 -2.39 -11.38
CA LEU A 212 -4.63 -2.02 -12.63
C LEU A 212 -5.51 -1.11 -13.48
N GLU A 213 -6.78 -0.97 -13.12
CA GLU A 213 -7.76 -0.13 -13.81
C GLU A 213 -7.34 1.34 -13.78
N HIS A 214 -7.54 2.01 -14.92
CA HIS A 214 -7.33 3.46 -15.05
C HIS A 214 -8.61 4.25 -14.72
N SER A 215 -9.72 3.56 -14.54
CA SER A 215 -11.01 4.09 -14.05
C SER A 215 -11.20 3.79 -12.57
N ILE A 216 -12.10 4.51 -11.91
CA ILE A 216 -12.55 4.17 -10.56
C ILE A 216 -13.48 2.95 -10.69
N PRO A 217 -13.12 1.76 -10.17
CA PRO A 217 -13.98 0.60 -10.25
C PRO A 217 -15.25 0.83 -9.42
N LYS A 218 -16.39 0.28 -9.85
CA LYS A 218 -17.61 0.29 -9.04
C LYS A 218 -17.42 -0.56 -7.79
N ASP A 219 -18.02 -0.11 -6.70
CA ASP A 219 -18.09 -0.87 -5.44
C ASP A 219 -18.91 -2.14 -5.64
N TRP A 220 -18.48 -3.23 -5.01
CA TRP A 220 -19.25 -4.48 -4.96
C TRP A 220 -20.47 -4.31 -4.06
N VAL A 221 -21.61 -4.87 -4.45
CA VAL A 221 -22.87 -4.65 -3.71
C VAL A 221 -22.94 -5.48 -2.44
N GLU A 222 -22.14 -6.55 -2.39
CA GLU A 222 -22.03 -7.54 -1.33
C GLU A 222 -21.11 -7.06 -0.19
N MET A 223 -20.25 -6.09 -0.45
CA MET A 223 -19.26 -5.59 0.51
C MET A 223 -19.64 -4.21 1.06
N ASP A 224 -19.48 -4.02 2.37
CA ASP A 224 -19.68 -2.72 3.01
C ASP A 224 -18.44 -1.80 2.85
N TYR A 225 -18.60 -0.71 2.10
CA TYR A 225 -17.61 0.37 1.92
C TYR A 225 -17.90 1.61 2.77
N SER A 226 -18.75 1.51 3.80
CA SER A 226 -19.11 2.63 4.69
C SER A 226 -17.90 3.37 5.29
N PHE A 227 -16.79 2.67 5.51
CA PHE A 227 -15.53 3.23 6.01
C PHE A 227 -15.04 4.43 5.16
N LYS A 228 -15.32 4.46 3.85
CA LYS A 228 -14.93 5.57 2.97
C LYS A 228 -15.51 6.91 3.41
N LYS A 229 -16.67 6.91 4.07
CA LYS A 229 -17.33 8.11 4.59
C LYS A 229 -16.60 8.70 5.79
N SER A 230 -15.86 7.86 6.52
CA SER A 230 -15.08 8.26 7.69
C SER A 230 -13.70 8.83 7.34
N ILE A 231 -13.25 8.64 6.08
CA ILE A 231 -11.97 9.14 5.58
C ILE A 231 -12.13 10.59 5.12
N LYS A 232 -11.39 11.48 5.79
CA LYS A 232 -11.33 12.92 5.54
C LYS A 232 -10.06 13.32 4.79
#